data_AF-A0A4Y2QXP2-F1
#
_entry.id   AF-A0A4Y2QXP2-F1
#
_cell.length_a   1.000
_cell.length_b   1.000
_cell.length_c   1.000
_cell.angle_alpha   90.00
_cell.angle_beta   90.00
_cell.angle_gamma   90.00
#
_symmetry.space_group_name_H-M   'P 1'
#
loop_
_entity.id
_entity.type
_entity.pdbx_description
1 polymer ?
#
loop_
_entity_poly.entity_id
_entity_poly.type
_entity_poly.pdbx_seq_one_letter_code
_entity_poly.pdbx_strand_id
1 'polypeptide(L)'
;MNTDEEPIAKRQWMTKKRKARWLARQSPLDRIRAVDAAAYRRRIEAETPAQSQACRERYAEAHHLVRNRQRIHFIEAQVEMHNCGPMNIICQFRKSKNFAAEGPSDGKFTSCCRKGKIKLEKPSDALSNDFLSLS
;
A
#
# COMPACT_ATOMS: atom_id res chain seq x y z
N MET A 1 42.97 -40.21 1.56
CA MET A 1 42.96 -38.73 1.63
C MET A 1 41.51 -38.29 1.78
N ASN A 2 41.23 -37.26 2.58
CA ASN A 2 39.84 -36.83 2.87
C ASN A 2 39.49 -35.60 2.03
N THR A 3 38.60 -35.74 1.06
CA THR A 3 38.24 -34.68 0.10
C THR A 3 37.12 -33.74 0.58
N ASP A 4 36.37 -34.13 1.61
CA ASP A 4 35.19 -33.40 2.07
C ASP A 4 35.50 -32.13 2.89
N GLU A 5 36.74 -31.95 3.33
CA GLU A 5 37.19 -30.74 4.03
C GLU A 5 37.25 -29.50 3.11
N GLU A 6 37.62 -29.70 1.84
CA GLU A 6 37.78 -28.60 0.86
C GLU A 6 36.47 -27.80 0.63
N PRO A 7 35.30 -28.42 0.36
CA PRO A 7 34.05 -27.68 0.22
C PRO A 7 33.61 -26.99 1.52
N ILE A 8 33.95 -27.53 2.70
CA ILE A 8 33.64 -26.89 4.00
C ILE A 8 34.51 -25.64 4.18
N ALA A 9 35.83 -25.75 4.01
CA ALA A 9 36.76 -24.62 4.09
C ALA A 9 36.39 -23.49 3.12
N LYS A 10 36.02 -23.84 1.87
CA LYS A 10 35.58 -22.90 0.83
C LYS A 10 34.30 -22.16 1.23
N ARG A 11 33.31 -22.84 1.82
CA ARG A 11 32.09 -22.22 2.38
C ARG A 11 32.42 -21.26 3.53
N GLN A 12 33.28 -21.67 4.47
CA GLN A 12 33.72 -20.82 5.59
C GLN A 12 34.43 -19.55 5.10
N TRP A 13 35.35 -19.66 4.14
CA TRP A 13 36.07 -18.52 3.55
C TRP A 13 35.10 -17.54 2.87
N MET A 14 34.14 -18.03 2.10
CA MET A 14 33.13 -17.18 1.46
C MET A 14 32.26 -16.43 2.48
N THR A 15 31.90 -17.07 3.60
CA THR A 15 31.17 -16.42 4.71
C THR A 15 32.03 -15.36 5.41
N LYS A 16 33.29 -15.66 5.74
CA LYS A 16 34.25 -14.68 6.29
C LYS A 16 34.42 -13.48 5.34
N LYS A 17 34.60 -13.72 4.04
CA LYS A 17 34.72 -12.69 2.98
C LYS A 17 33.41 -11.92 2.74
N ARG A 18 32.24 -12.48 3.04
CA ARG A 18 30.95 -11.75 3.02
C ARG A 18 30.80 -10.85 4.25
N LYS A 19 31.10 -11.36 5.47
CA LYS A 19 31.07 -10.57 6.71
C LYS A 19 32.06 -9.41 6.67
N ALA A 20 33.28 -9.63 6.19
CA ALA A 20 34.28 -8.56 6.04
C ALA A 20 33.81 -7.44 5.09
N ARG A 21 33.22 -7.77 3.94
CA ARG A 21 32.64 -6.79 3.00
C ARG A 21 31.42 -6.04 3.56
N TRP A 22 30.67 -6.64 4.49
CA TRP A 22 29.59 -5.95 5.19
C TRP A 22 30.13 -4.99 6.26
N LEU A 23 31.10 -5.42 7.08
CA LEU A 23 31.75 -4.58 8.09
C LEU A 23 32.47 -3.37 7.46
N ALA A 24 33.19 -3.58 6.35
CA ALA A 24 33.85 -2.51 5.59
C ALA A 24 32.86 -1.50 4.97
N ARG A 25 31.58 -1.86 4.83
CA ARG A 25 30.51 -0.93 4.42
C ARG A 25 29.83 -0.26 5.62
N GLN A 26 29.69 -0.93 6.76
CA GLN A 26 29.13 -0.32 7.96
C GLN A 26 30.07 0.72 8.59
N SER A 27 31.37 0.44 8.73
CA SER A 27 32.32 1.34 9.39
C SER A 27 32.31 2.80 8.86
N PRO A 28 32.28 3.06 7.53
CA PRO A 28 32.07 4.41 7.01
C PRO A 28 30.69 5.01 7.32
N LEU A 29 29.61 4.20 7.22
CA LEU A 29 28.24 4.65 7.51
C LEU A 29 28.05 4.98 9.00
N ASP A 30 28.64 4.20 9.89
CA ASP A 30 28.60 4.42 11.34
C ASP A 30 29.40 5.66 11.74
N ARG A 31 30.51 5.94 11.04
CA ARG A 31 31.23 7.22 11.19
C ARG A 31 30.38 8.41 10.73
N ILE A 32 29.66 8.30 9.61
CA ILE A 32 28.73 9.34 9.12
C ILE A 32 27.61 9.54 10.15
N ARG A 33 26.90 8.48 10.55
CA ARG A 33 25.87 8.49 11.61
C ARG A 33 26.36 9.15 12.91
N ALA A 34 27.59 8.88 13.33
CA ALA A 34 28.18 9.47 14.54
C ALA A 34 28.46 10.98 14.38
N VAL A 35 28.91 11.43 13.20
CA VAL A 35 29.08 12.85 12.87
C VAL A 35 27.73 13.56 12.82
N ASP A 36 26.74 12.98 12.13
CA ASP A 36 25.39 13.54 12.02
C ASP A 36 24.71 13.65 13.40
N ALA A 37 24.81 12.62 14.24
CA ALA A 37 24.28 12.64 15.59
C ALA A 37 25.01 13.66 16.49
N ALA A 38 26.31 13.89 16.30
CA ALA A 38 27.05 14.93 17.01
C ALA A 38 26.68 16.34 16.52
N ALA A 39 26.48 16.54 15.22
CA ALA A 39 26.01 17.79 14.65
C ALA A 39 24.56 18.12 15.10
N TYR A 40 23.69 17.10 15.15
CA TYR A 40 22.34 17.23 15.69
C TYR A 40 22.34 17.63 17.16
N ARG A 41 23.13 16.96 18.02
CA ARG A 41 23.26 17.35 19.44
C ARG A 41 23.67 18.80 19.61
N ARG A 42 24.76 19.24 18.96
CA ARG A 42 25.21 20.65 18.99
C ARG A 42 24.14 21.64 18.54
N ARG A 43 23.32 21.26 17.55
CA ARG A 43 22.21 22.11 17.10
C ARG A 43 21.10 22.25 18.14
N ILE A 44 20.76 21.18 18.86
CA ILE A 44 19.78 21.22 19.96
C ILE A 44 20.35 21.97 21.17
N GLU A 45 21.63 21.75 21.51
CA GLU A 45 22.35 22.44 22.59
C GLU A 45 22.47 23.96 22.36
N ALA A 46 22.51 24.39 21.08
CA ALA A 46 22.53 25.80 20.69
C ALA A 46 21.15 26.36 20.26
N GLU A 47 20.07 25.56 20.29
CA GLU A 47 18.73 26.01 19.93
C GLU A 47 18.10 26.79 21.09
N THR A 48 17.73 28.04 20.88
CA THR A 48 17.03 28.82 21.91
C THR A 48 15.62 28.25 22.17
N PRO A 49 15.06 28.40 23.39
CA PRO A 49 13.72 27.89 23.70
C PRO A 49 12.65 28.37 22.71
N ALA A 50 12.74 29.63 22.25
CA ALA A 50 11.83 30.20 21.25
C ALA A 50 11.97 29.52 19.87
N GLN A 51 13.19 29.22 19.42
CA GLN A 51 13.41 28.48 18.16
C GLN A 51 12.88 27.04 18.27
N SER A 52 13.12 26.37 19.39
CA SER A 52 12.62 25.00 19.62
C SER A 52 11.08 24.97 19.66
N GLN A 53 10.44 25.98 20.26
CA GLN A 53 8.99 26.12 20.25
C GLN A 53 8.45 26.37 18.83
N ALA A 54 9.01 27.33 18.09
CA ALA A 54 8.64 27.58 16.70
C ALA A 54 8.96 26.40 15.76
N CYS A 55 9.87 25.49 16.14
CA CYS A 55 10.10 24.21 15.45
C CYS A 55 8.97 23.21 15.72
N ARG A 56 8.55 23.06 16.98
CA ARG A 56 7.43 22.21 17.40
C ARG A 56 6.10 22.66 16.79
N GLU A 57 5.84 23.96 16.76
CA GLU A 57 4.61 24.54 16.21
C GLU A 57 4.47 24.28 14.71
N ARG A 58 5.52 24.53 13.91
CA ARG A 58 5.55 24.19 12.47
C ARG A 58 5.39 22.69 12.22
N TYR A 59 5.98 21.83 13.06
CA TYR A 59 5.80 20.39 12.94
C TYR A 59 4.36 19.95 13.27
N ALA A 60 3.76 20.54 14.32
CA ALA A 60 2.36 20.32 14.67
C ALA A 60 1.44 20.77 13.54
N GLU A 61 1.63 21.99 13.00
CA GLU A 61 0.88 22.53 11.86
C GLU A 61 0.97 21.60 10.64
N ALA A 62 2.18 21.19 10.23
CA ALA A 62 2.36 20.24 9.14
C ALA A 62 1.63 18.91 9.39
N HIS A 63 1.64 18.41 10.62
CA HIS A 63 0.90 17.21 11.01
C HIS A 63 -0.63 17.43 11.03
N HIS A 64 -1.11 18.62 11.39
CA HIS A 64 -2.52 19.01 11.27
C HIS A 64 -2.95 19.07 9.80
N LEU A 65 -2.13 19.65 8.91
CA LEU A 65 -2.39 19.71 7.47
C LEU A 65 -2.44 18.31 6.84
N VAL A 66 -1.48 17.43 7.15
CA VAL A 66 -1.48 16.03 6.68
C VAL A 66 -2.73 15.29 7.19
N ARG A 67 -3.08 15.41 8.47
CA ARG A 67 -4.29 14.79 9.04
C ARG A 67 -5.56 15.33 8.38
N ASN A 68 -5.65 16.64 8.14
CA ASN A 68 -6.83 17.24 7.50
C ASN A 68 -6.95 16.85 6.02
N ARG A 69 -5.83 16.71 5.29
CA ARG A 69 -5.82 16.18 3.92
C ARG A 69 -6.20 14.69 3.86
N GLN A 70 -5.86 13.91 4.89
CA GLN A 70 -6.29 12.51 5.02
C GLN A 70 -7.76 12.38 5.46
N ARG A 71 -8.33 13.41 6.09
CA ARG A 71 -9.77 13.54 6.35
C ARG A 71 -10.53 13.97 5.09
N ILE A 72 -10.40 13.17 4.03
CA ILE A 72 -11.43 13.12 2.98
C ILE A 72 -12.69 12.61 3.67
N HIS A 73 -13.61 13.51 3.96
CA HIS A 73 -14.85 13.19 4.66
C HIS A 73 -15.77 12.42 3.69
N PHE A 74 -15.66 11.09 3.72
CA PHE A 74 -16.62 10.20 3.06
C PHE A 74 -17.99 10.38 3.71
N ILE A 75 -18.87 11.11 3.02
CA ILE A 75 -20.27 11.28 3.41
C ILE A 75 -21.04 10.16 2.72
N GLU A 76 -21.36 9.11 3.46
CA GLU A 76 -22.06 7.92 2.94
C GLU A 76 -23.39 8.30 2.27
N ALA A 77 -24.09 9.31 2.79
CA ALA A 77 -25.31 9.89 2.21
C ALA A 77 -25.12 10.66 0.89
N GLN A 78 -23.88 10.84 0.40
CA GLN A 78 -23.58 11.36 -0.94
C GLN A 78 -23.22 10.26 -1.95
N VAL A 79 -23.15 8.99 -1.51
CA VAL A 79 -23.00 7.85 -2.43
C VAL A 79 -24.36 7.52 -3.01
N GLU A 80 -24.48 7.54 -4.34
CA GLU A 80 -25.69 7.12 -5.03
C GLU A 80 -25.96 5.63 -4.73
N MET A 81 -27.08 5.33 -4.06
CA MET A 81 -27.48 3.95 -3.78
C MET A 81 -28.09 3.30 -5.01
N HIS A 82 -27.24 2.77 -5.89
CA HIS A 82 -27.66 1.92 -7.00
C HIS A 82 -28.52 0.75 -6.48
N ASN A 83 -29.74 0.58 -7.00
CA ASN A 83 -30.66 -0.44 -6.51
C ASN A 83 -30.28 -1.81 -7.08
N CYS A 84 -29.95 -2.79 -6.22
CA CYS A 84 -29.65 -4.18 -6.54
C CYS A 84 -30.69 -4.96 -7.39
N GLY A 85 -31.90 -4.44 -7.56
CA GLY A 85 -33.04 -5.18 -8.10
C GLY A 85 -33.38 -6.47 -7.33
N PRO A 86 -34.31 -7.29 -7.83
CA PRO A 86 -34.70 -8.51 -7.16
C PRO A 86 -33.59 -9.58 -7.24
N MET A 87 -33.02 -9.95 -6.10
CA MET A 87 -32.07 -11.06 -5.95
C MET A 87 -32.79 -12.42 -5.95
N ASN A 88 -33.54 -12.70 -7.02
CA ASN A 88 -34.55 -13.77 -7.07
C ASN A 88 -34.13 -15.04 -7.84
N ILE A 89 -33.04 -15.03 -8.63
CA ILE A 89 -32.58 -16.24 -9.33
C ILE A 89 -31.84 -17.14 -8.34
N ILE A 90 -32.42 -18.30 -8.01
CA ILE A 90 -31.80 -19.30 -7.14
C ILE A 90 -31.04 -20.31 -8.00
N CYS A 91 -29.74 -20.48 -7.77
CA CYS A 91 -28.96 -21.49 -8.46
C CYS A 91 -29.42 -22.91 -8.07
N GLN A 92 -29.82 -23.71 -9.06
CA GLN A 92 -30.41 -25.03 -8.83
C GLN A 92 -29.48 -25.99 -8.03
N PHE A 93 -28.17 -25.93 -8.24
CA PHE A 93 -27.18 -26.86 -7.66
C PHE A 93 -26.77 -26.56 -6.21
N ARG A 94 -26.42 -25.30 -5.87
CA ARG A 94 -25.98 -24.91 -4.51
C ARG A 94 -26.90 -23.91 -3.80
N LYS A 95 -28.09 -23.64 -4.35
CA LYS A 95 -29.14 -22.76 -3.81
C LYS A 95 -28.72 -21.31 -3.47
N SER A 96 -27.57 -20.85 -3.96
CA SER A 96 -27.16 -19.44 -3.86
C SER A 96 -28.15 -18.54 -4.59
N LYS A 97 -28.44 -17.37 -4.02
CA LYS A 97 -29.21 -16.32 -4.70
C LYS A 97 -28.28 -15.49 -5.57
N ASN A 98 -28.68 -15.31 -6.82
CA ASN A 98 -27.89 -14.68 -7.88
C ASN A 98 -28.72 -13.59 -8.60
N PHE A 99 -28.06 -12.54 -9.09
CA PHE A 99 -28.52 -11.64 -10.14
C PHE A 99 -28.75 -12.33 -11.49
N ALA A 100 -29.53 -11.64 -12.33
CA ALA A 100 -29.61 -11.88 -13.76
C ALA A 100 -28.52 -11.17 -14.61
N ALA A 101 -27.85 -10.12 -14.10
CA ALA A 101 -27.08 -9.16 -14.93
C ALA A 101 -25.56 -9.37 -15.01
N GLU A 102 -24.90 -9.85 -13.95
CA GLU A 102 -23.48 -10.24 -14.04
C GLU A 102 -23.32 -11.40 -15.04
N GLY A 103 -22.30 -11.36 -15.90
CA GLY A 103 -21.83 -12.51 -16.67
C GLY A 103 -20.64 -13.21 -15.98
N PRO A 104 -20.31 -14.47 -16.31
CA PRO A 104 -18.97 -15.00 -16.05
C PRO A 104 -17.94 -14.15 -16.80
N SER A 105 -16.90 -13.65 -16.12
CA SER A 105 -15.91 -12.73 -16.72
C SER A 105 -15.08 -13.35 -17.85
N ASP A 106 -15.08 -14.67 -17.94
CA ASP A 106 -14.44 -15.52 -18.95
C ASP A 106 -15.40 -15.98 -20.07
N GLY A 107 -16.65 -15.50 -20.05
CA GLY A 107 -17.70 -15.85 -21.01
C GLY A 107 -18.23 -17.29 -20.89
N LYS A 108 -17.81 -18.06 -19.87
CA LYS A 108 -18.09 -19.51 -19.75
C LYS A 108 -18.90 -19.80 -18.50
N PHE A 109 -19.97 -20.60 -18.61
CA PHE A 109 -20.85 -20.93 -17.49
C PHE A 109 -20.23 -21.93 -16.49
N THR A 110 -19.21 -21.49 -15.74
CA THR A 110 -18.48 -22.27 -14.74
C THR A 110 -19.25 -22.44 -13.40
N SER A 111 -20.46 -23.00 -13.46
CA SER A 111 -21.19 -23.56 -12.30
C SER A 111 -21.48 -22.61 -11.11
N CYS A 112 -22.01 -21.41 -11.38
CA CYS A 112 -22.80 -20.49 -10.52
C CYS A 112 -22.32 -20.01 -9.12
N CYS A 113 -21.49 -20.74 -8.37
CA CYS A 113 -21.53 -20.68 -6.89
C CYS A 113 -20.16 -20.62 -6.19
N ARG A 114 -19.26 -19.79 -6.72
CA ARG A 114 -18.16 -19.15 -5.95
C ARG A 114 -17.94 -17.68 -6.27
N LYS A 115 -18.65 -17.11 -7.25
CA LYS A 115 -18.55 -15.68 -7.58
C LYS A 115 -19.89 -15.19 -8.12
N GLY A 116 -20.41 -14.16 -7.46
CA GLY A 116 -21.69 -13.56 -7.78
C GLY A 116 -22.93 -14.39 -7.40
N LYS A 117 -24.11 -13.80 -7.49
CA LYS A 117 -24.35 -12.52 -8.18
C LYS A 117 -25.36 -11.62 -7.45
N ILE A 118 -25.15 -10.31 -7.56
CA ILE A 118 -26.14 -9.17 -7.28
C ILE A 118 -27.23 -7.36 -9.45
N LYS A 119 -28.55 -6.95 -9.74
CA LYS A 119 -28.95 -5.91 -10.73
C LYS A 119 -28.69 -4.53 -10.10
N LEU A 120 -27.50 -4.19 -9.60
CA LEU A 120 -27.21 -2.79 -9.27
C LEU A 120 -27.54 -1.95 -10.50
N GLU A 121 -28.58 -1.12 -10.39
CA GLU A 121 -29.01 -0.25 -11.47
C GLU A 121 -27.88 0.71 -11.80
N LYS A 122 -27.65 0.93 -13.09
CA LYS A 122 -26.49 1.72 -13.50
C LYS A 122 -26.69 3.17 -13.05
N PRO A 123 -25.66 3.84 -12.50
CA PRO A 123 -25.67 5.30 -12.39
C PRO A 123 -26.01 5.93 -13.75
N SER A 124 -26.75 7.04 -13.71
CA SER A 124 -27.05 7.87 -14.89
C SER A 124 -25.79 8.35 -15.62
N ASP A 125 -24.71 8.51 -14.88
CA ASP A 125 -23.55 9.32 -15.23
C ASP A 125 -22.62 8.64 -16.25
N ALA A 126 -22.87 7.37 -16.58
CA ALA A 126 -22.09 6.57 -17.52
C ALA A 126 -22.34 6.89 -19.00
N LEU A 127 -23.05 7.99 -19.34
CA LEU A 127 -23.45 8.33 -20.71
C LEU A 127 -22.89 9.67 -21.25
N SER A 128 -22.01 10.36 -20.52
CA SER A 128 -21.38 11.60 -21.00
C SER A 128 -19.85 11.50 -21.08
N ASN A 129 -19.33 10.98 -22.20
CA ASN A 129 -17.98 11.29 -22.72
C ASN A 129 -17.70 10.78 -24.14
N ASP A 130 -18.42 9.77 -24.65
CA ASP A 130 -18.10 9.10 -25.93
C ASP A 130 -18.53 9.86 -27.21
N PHE A 131 -18.50 11.20 -27.20
CA PHE A 131 -18.84 12.04 -28.37
C PHE A 131 -17.94 13.27 -28.55
N LEU A 132 -16.63 13.08 -28.42
CA LEU A 132 -15.60 14.05 -28.86
C LEU A 132 -14.53 13.36 -29.72
N SER A 133 -14.91 12.90 -30.92
CA SER A 133 -13.95 12.38 -31.92
C SER A 133 -14.31 12.77 -33.36
N LEU A 134 -13.84 13.97 -33.73
CA LEU A 134 -13.59 14.48 -35.09
C LEU A 134 -14.78 14.69 -36.07
N SER A 135 -14.60 15.75 -36.87
CA SER A 135 -15.25 16.06 -38.17
C SER A 135 -16.73 16.43 -38.15
#